data_AF-A0A2S0QAU7-F1
#
_entry.id   AF-A0A2S0QAU7-F1
#
_cell.length_a   1.000
_cell.length_b   1.000
_cell.length_c   1.000
_cell.angle_alpha   90.00
_cell.angle_beta   90.00
_cell.angle_gamma   90.00
#
_symmetry.space_group_name_H-M   'P 1'
#
loop_
_entity.id
_entity.type
_entity.pdbx_description
1 polymer ?
#
loop_
_entity_poly.entity_id
_entity_poly.type
_entity_poly.pdbx_seq_one_letter_code
_entity_poly.pdbx_strand_id
1 'polypeptide(L)'
;MFNLTYEFKLKPTQQQIAMFEEWLETHRRVYNYALAERKDWYKSRSCQVNACSLKSEYIIPADAPRPTFANQCKYLTSARKESKS
;
A
#
# COMPACT_ATOMS: atom_id res chain seq x y z
N MET A 1 -26.53 25.72 -27.77
CA MET A 1 -25.62 26.05 -26.65
C MET A 1 -24.31 25.32 -26.93
N PHE A 2 -23.24 26.02 -27.29
CA PHE A 2 -21.95 25.41 -27.59
C PHE A 2 -21.18 25.18 -26.28
N ASN A 3 -21.03 23.92 -25.86
CA ASN A 3 -20.14 23.57 -24.76
C ASN A 3 -18.71 23.45 -25.30
N LEU A 4 -17.82 24.31 -24.82
CA LEU A 4 -16.39 24.23 -25.08
C LEU A 4 -15.75 23.34 -24.01
N THR A 5 -15.24 22.19 -24.42
CA THR A 5 -14.39 21.35 -23.59
C THR A 5 -12.94 21.72 -23.81
N TYR A 6 -12.27 22.19 -22.75
CA TYR A 6 -10.85 22.52 -22.78
C TYR A 6 -10.04 21.32 -22.29
N GLU A 7 -8.99 20.99 -23.02
CA GLU A 7 -7.99 20.01 -22.61
C GLU A 7 -6.71 20.72 -22.19
N PHE A 8 -6.23 20.42 -20.99
CA PHE A 8 -5.00 20.99 -20.45
C PHE A 8 -3.94 19.90 -20.31
N LYS A 9 -2.72 20.19 -20.78
CA LYS A 9 -1.56 19.33 -20.60
C LYS A 9 -0.63 19.93 -19.56
N LEU A 10 -0.34 19.16 -18.51
CA LEU A 10 0.69 19.52 -17.54
C LEU A 10 2.07 19.50 -18.21
N LYS A 11 2.84 20.58 -18.02
CA LYS A 11 4.25 20.67 -18.41
C LYS A 11 5.09 20.90 -17.14
N PRO A 12 5.29 19.86 -16.32
CA PRO A 12 6.00 20.00 -15.07
C PRO A 12 7.47 20.35 -15.29
N THR A 13 8.05 21.12 -14.37
CA THR A 13 9.49 21.37 -14.33
C THR A 13 10.24 20.11 -13.89
N GLN A 14 11.56 20.07 -14.11
CA GLN A 14 12.38 18.92 -13.68
C GLN A 14 12.25 18.61 -12.18
N GLN A 15 12.14 19.65 -11.35
CA GLN A 15 11.93 19.50 -9.90
C GLN A 15 10.56 18.89 -9.58
N GLN A 16 9.50 19.29 -10.31
CA GLN A 16 8.17 18.72 -10.13
C GLN A 16 8.10 17.25 -10.57
N ILE A 17 8.80 16.89 -11.65
CA ILE A 17 8.89 15.50 -12.12
C ILE A 17 9.52 14.62 -11.03
N ALA A 18 10.67 15.02 -10.50
CA ALA A 18 11.35 14.26 -9.44
C ALA A 18 10.46 14.10 -8.20
N MET A 19 9.73 15.15 -7.80
CA MET A 19 8.79 15.11 -6.70
C MET A 19 7.64 14.12 -6.96
N PHE A 20 7.10 14.08 -8.19
CA PHE A 20 6.05 13.12 -8.54
C PHE A 20 6.56 11.69 -8.55
N GLU A 21 7.77 11.44 -9.04
CA GLU A 21 8.40 10.11 -9.01
C GLU A 21 8.58 9.60 -7.57
N GLU A 22 9.05 10.46 -6.67
CA GLU A 22 9.18 10.14 -5.24
C GLU A 22 7.81 9.75 -4.62
N TRP A 23 6.77 10.52 -4.92
CA TRP A 23 5.42 10.24 -4.42
C TRP A 23 4.88 8.92 -4.96
N LEU A 24 5.03 8.67 -6.25
CA LEU A 24 4.60 7.43 -6.90
C LEU A 24 5.32 6.22 -6.30
N GLU A 25 6.63 6.32 -6.09
CA GLU A 25 7.40 5.24 -5.49
C GLU A 25 7.00 4.97 -4.03
N THR A 26 6.78 6.03 -3.26
CA THR A 26 6.27 5.91 -1.88
C THR A 26 4.90 5.22 -1.85
N HIS A 27 3.98 5.65 -2.73
CA HIS A 27 2.64 5.05 -2.80
C HIS A 27 2.70 3.59 -3.24
N ARG A 28 3.56 3.26 -4.21
CA ARG A 28 3.77 1.88 -4.67
C ARG A 28 4.23 0.98 -3.54
N ARG A 29 5.20 1.43 -2.73
CA ARG A 29 5.71 0.68 -1.57
C ARG A 29 4.64 0.46 -0.51
N VAL A 30 3.95 1.51 -0.10
CA VAL A 30 2.88 1.45 0.90
C VAL A 30 1.75 0.51 0.45
N TYR A 31 1.34 0.62 -0.82
CA TYR A 31 0.31 -0.25 -1.39
C TYR A 31 0.73 -1.71 -1.39
N ASN A 32 1.95 -2.01 -1.86
CA ASN A 32 2.46 -3.38 -1.93
C ASN A 32 2.58 -4.00 -0.54
N TYR A 33 3.05 -3.24 0.44
CA TYR A 33 3.11 -3.68 1.83
C TYR A 33 1.71 -3.99 2.39
N ALA A 34 0.76 -3.08 2.23
CA ALA A 34 -0.63 -3.26 2.65
C ALA A 34 -1.31 -4.46 1.95
N LEU A 35 -0.98 -4.71 0.69
CA LEU A 35 -1.47 -5.88 -0.04
C LEU A 35 -0.88 -7.18 0.50
N ALA A 36 0.43 -7.20 0.79
CA ALA A 36 1.11 -8.35 1.38
C ALA A 36 0.51 -8.70 2.75
N GLU A 37 0.39 -7.71 3.65
CA GLU A 37 -0.19 -7.86 4.98
C GLU A 37 -1.59 -8.51 4.95
N ARG A 38 -2.45 -8.08 4.01
CA ARG A 38 -3.79 -8.69 3.82
C ARG A 38 -3.71 -10.15 3.37
N LYS A 39 -2.80 -10.46 2.44
CA LYS A 39 -2.61 -11.83 1.95
C LYS A 39 -2.08 -12.73 3.06
N ASP A 40 -1.12 -12.25 3.83
CA ASP A 40 -0.50 -13.01 4.92
C ASP A 40 -1.48 -13.25 6.07
N TRP A 41 -2.24 -12.23 6.46
CA TRP A 41 -3.31 -12.38 7.47
C TRP A 41 -4.36 -13.42 7.07
N TYR A 42 -4.75 -13.45 5.79
CA TYR A 42 -5.70 -14.43 5.28
C TYR A 42 -5.08 -15.83 5.26
N LYS A 43 -3.86 -15.96 4.73
CA LYS A 43 -3.18 -17.24 4.61
C LYS A 43 -2.90 -17.88 5.96
N SER A 44 -2.49 -17.09 6.96
CA SER A 44 -2.24 -17.58 8.32
C SER A 44 -3.47 -18.20 8.99
N ARG A 45 -4.67 -17.81 8.56
CA ARG A 45 -5.97 -18.30 9.07
C ARG A 45 -6.60 -19.37 8.19
N SER A 46 -6.07 -19.57 6.99
CA SER A 46 -6.43 -20.67 6.10
C SER A 46 -5.56 -21.91 6.28
N CYS A 47 -4.55 -21.87 7.16
CA CYS A 47 -3.72 -23.04 7.48
C CYS A 47 -4.61 -24.16 8.05
N GLN A 48 -4.35 -25.40 7.60
CA GLN A 48 -5.10 -26.56 8.03
C GLN A 48 -4.82 -26.85 9.51
N VAL A 49 -5.86 -27.00 10.33
CA VAL A 49 -5.69 -27.25 11.78
C VAL A 49 -5.00 -28.59 12.05
N ASN A 50 -5.11 -29.54 11.12
CA ASN A 50 -4.56 -30.89 11.22
C ASN A 50 -3.23 -31.09 10.48
N ALA A 51 -2.62 -30.04 9.92
CA ALA A 51 -1.35 -30.17 9.20
C ALA A 51 -0.51 -28.90 9.30
N CYS A 52 0.80 -29.07 9.53
CA CYS A 52 1.77 -27.97 9.49
C CYS A 52 2.38 -27.85 8.08
N SER A 53 2.67 -26.62 7.67
CA SER A 53 3.44 -26.30 6.48
C SER A 53 4.87 -26.82 6.61
N LEU A 54 5.34 -27.53 5.58
CA LEU A 54 6.74 -28.02 5.52
C LEU A 54 7.74 -26.94 5.12
N LYS A 55 7.27 -25.78 4.65
CA LYS A 55 8.15 -24.71 4.14
C LYS A 55 8.31 -23.59 5.15
N SER A 56 7.20 -23.05 5.65
CA SER A 56 7.16 -21.87 6.48
C SER A 56 5.78 -21.68 7.10
N GLU A 57 5.75 -21.11 8.29
CA GLU A 57 4.52 -20.70 8.98
C GLU A 57 4.49 -19.19 9.23
N TYR A 58 3.28 -18.67 9.39
CA TYR A 58 3.05 -17.26 9.65
C TYR A 58 3.18 -16.94 11.14
N ILE A 59 4.06 -16.00 11.49
CA ILE A 59 4.20 -15.48 12.85
C ILE A 59 3.27 -14.27 13.00
N ILE A 60 1.96 -14.53 13.07
CA ILE A 60 0.93 -13.50 13.24
C ILE A 60 0.09 -13.86 14.47
N PRO A 61 -0.11 -12.94 15.43
CA PRO A 61 -0.97 -13.20 16.59
C PRO A 61 -2.39 -13.60 16.19
N ALA A 62 -2.99 -14.54 16.93
CA ALA A 62 -4.34 -15.03 16.66
C ALA A 62 -5.41 -13.93 16.83
N ASP A 63 -5.19 -13.05 17.79
CA ASP A 63 -6.01 -11.87 18.10
C ASP A 63 -5.77 -10.68 17.15
N ALA A 64 -4.79 -10.78 16.24
CA ALA A 64 -4.49 -9.69 15.31
C ALA A 64 -5.71 -9.38 14.43
N PRO A 65 -6.20 -8.12 14.42
CA PRO A 65 -7.39 -7.75 13.68
C PRO A 65 -7.13 -7.84 12.17
N ARG A 66 -8.20 -8.05 11.40
CA ARG A 66 -8.10 -8.06 9.94
C ARG A 66 -7.58 -6.70 9.45
N PRO A 67 -6.50 -6.66 8.65
CA PRO A 67 -6.06 -5.43 8.02
C PRO A 67 -7.14 -4.92 7.06
N THR A 68 -7.68 -3.74 7.36
CA THR A 68 -8.70 -3.06 6.55
C THR A 68 -8.08 -1.88 5.82
N PHE A 69 -8.71 -1.46 4.72
CA PHE A 69 -8.29 -0.27 3.98
C PHE A 69 -8.13 0.96 4.90
N ALA A 70 -9.08 1.21 5.79
CA ALA A 70 -9.05 2.34 6.71
C ALA A 70 -7.82 2.34 7.64
N ASN A 71 -7.42 1.17 8.15
CA ASN A 71 -6.23 1.04 8.98
C ASN A 71 -4.95 1.22 8.16
N GLN A 72 -4.92 0.65 6.95
CA GLN A 72 -3.75 0.67 6.08
C GLN A 72 -3.47 2.06 5.49
N CYS A 73 -4.51 2.87 5.23
CA CYS A 73 -4.33 4.26 4.79
C CYS A 73 -3.55 5.12 5.79
N LYS A 74 -3.55 4.77 7.08
CA LYS A 74 -2.77 5.49 8.09
C LYS A 74 -1.25 5.36 7.86
N TYR A 75 -0.80 4.25 7.28
CA TYR A 75 0.61 4.02 6.97
C TYR A 75 1.16 5.00 5.93
N LEU A 76 0.31 5.52 5.04
CA LEU A 76 0.73 6.53 4.07
C LEU A 76 1.18 7.83 4.75
N THR A 77 0.46 8.24 5.80
CA THR A 77 0.80 9.43 6.58
C THR A 77 2.14 9.25 7.30
N SER A 78 2.42 8.05 7.82
CA SER A 78 3.70 7.73 8.45
C SER A 78 4.84 7.67 7.44
N ALA A 79 4.66 6.95 6.33
CA ALA A 79 5.66 6.83 5.28
C ALA A 79 6.06 8.19 4.68
N ARG A 80 5.11 9.11 4.55
CA ARG A 80 5.38 10.49 4.10
C ARG A 80 6.19 11.31 5.11
N LYS A 81 6.12 11.01 6.41
CA LYS A 81 6.97 11.68 7.42
C LYS A 81 8.41 11.15 7.31
N GLU A 82 8.56 9.85 7.09
CA GLU A 82 9.86 9.19 6.98
C GLU A 82 10.61 9.55 5.69
N SER A 83 9.91 9.73 4.56
CA SER A 83 10.54 10.11 3.29
C SER A 83 11.10 11.53 3.26
N LYS A 84 10.70 12.38 4.21
CA LYS A 84 11.13 13.79 4.30
C LYS A 84 12.36 14.01 5.19
N SER A 85 12.99 12.95 5.72
CA SER A 85 14.23 13.02 6.50
C SER A 85 15.46 12.95 5.62
#